data_AF-A0A9W7FU78-F1
#
_entry.id   AF-A0A9W7FU78-F1
#
_cell.length_a   1.000
_cell.length_b   1.000
_cell.length_c   1.000
_cell.angle_alpha   90.00
_cell.angle_beta   90.00
_cell.angle_gamma   90.00
#
_symmetry.space_group_name_H-M   'P 1'
#
loop_
_entity.id
_entity.type
_entity.pdbx_description
1 polymer ?
#
loop_
_entity_poly.entity_id
_entity_poly.type
_entity_poly.pdbx_seq_one_letter_code
_entity_poly.pdbx_strand_id
1 'polypeptide(L)'
;MITRLDLSHNNLAELTPDIQLMVNLENLWLNGNPLAAIPSELQHCRKLKVLDLRDTLVEAIPREIGRLKNLFSIDLRGTPLCEELDPFKGSTEELLGYLEVKDKRTNIAIEMEDNLLAAKYLETGDMVEGGIIVSALVKAVCAQFPEMDELKNCMRNADRLFPDRYASPVELRKLFHQNPSDGPAMKRKKWRVIAERISEKEAVKLKVDYIKLRRENEMVKLSADMELKISAIYYDNHDPTDIEGWLKSIYSCFTPQNYADEGRKDCPDLEDIKFIIQHATRIFPTVPEEIAGVLIRQSMLDLQQKLTEDRGKCVKGIVSSISAIYSDREPPQVVKLARDVARLFERDRFATEKELEDLKKISADASLLFPAEFDSADPKAIKKLFRQRELAAAAQLATGR
;
A
#
# COMPACT_ATOMS: atom_id res chain seq x y z
N MET A 1 39.38 21.47 5.14
CA MET A 1 38.15 20.67 5.33
C MET A 1 38.53 19.21 5.16
N ILE A 2 38.20 18.35 6.14
CA ILE A 2 38.53 16.93 6.09
C ILE A 2 37.46 16.22 5.25
N THR A 3 37.89 15.49 4.22
CA THR A 3 37.02 14.68 3.34
C THR A 3 37.27 13.18 3.50
N ARG A 4 38.39 12.80 4.11
CA ARG A 4 38.81 11.42 4.31
C ARG A 4 39.32 11.29 5.74
N LEU A 5 38.75 10.37 6.50
CA LEU A 5 39.17 10.06 7.85
C LEU A 5 39.42 8.55 7.95
N ASP A 6 40.68 8.20 8.19
CA ASP A 6 41.11 6.82 8.41
C ASP A 6 41.46 6.65 9.88
N LEU A 7 40.67 5.84 10.58
CA LEU A 7 40.85 5.44 11.98
C LEU A 7 41.03 3.91 12.08
N SER A 8 41.38 3.25 10.98
CA SER A 8 41.51 1.79 10.92
C SER A 8 42.58 1.25 11.87
N HIS A 9 42.37 0.05 12.39
CA HIS A 9 43.32 -0.69 13.21
C HIS A 9 43.81 0.08 14.44
N ASN A 10 42.88 0.74 15.13
CA ASN A 10 43.12 1.35 16.43
C ASN A 10 42.43 0.53 17.53
N ASN A 11 42.48 1.02 18.77
CA ASN A 11 41.73 0.48 19.90
C ASN A 11 40.48 1.33 20.18
N LEU A 12 39.80 1.79 19.12
CA LEU A 12 38.65 2.68 19.23
C LEU A 12 37.40 1.88 19.63
N ALA A 13 37.04 1.93 20.91
CA ALA A 13 35.85 1.25 21.44
C ALA A 13 34.53 1.98 21.09
N GLU A 14 34.59 3.30 20.88
CA GLU A 14 33.43 4.13 20.58
C GLU A 14 33.77 5.21 19.56
N LEU A 15 32.80 5.54 18.70
CA LEU A 15 32.84 6.73 17.86
C LEU A 15 31.92 7.77 18.49
N THR A 16 32.46 8.93 18.87
CA THR A 16 31.70 9.95 19.58
C THR A 16 30.68 10.66 18.67
N PRO A 17 29.58 11.21 19.24
CA PRO A 17 28.60 12.00 18.50
C PRO A 17 29.17 13.20 17.72
N ASP A 18 30.35 13.70 18.11
CA ASP A 18 31.04 14.84 17.48
C ASP A 18 31.39 14.60 16.00
N ILE A 19 31.34 13.35 15.51
CA ILE A 19 31.48 13.03 14.09
C ILE A 19 30.49 13.83 13.20
N GLN A 20 29.35 14.27 13.74
CA GLN A 20 28.40 15.14 13.03
C GLN A 20 28.99 16.46 12.53
N LEU A 21 30.05 16.95 13.19
CA LEU A 21 30.73 18.20 12.80
C LEU A 21 31.52 18.03 11.51
N MET A 22 31.83 16.79 11.11
CA MET A 22 32.54 16.47 9.87
C MET A 22 31.60 16.46 8.64
N VAL A 23 30.84 17.53 8.44
CA VAL A 23 29.82 17.68 7.37
C VAL A 23 30.36 17.51 5.93
N ASN A 24 31.69 17.57 5.75
CA ASN A 24 32.36 17.39 4.47
C ASN A 24 32.99 16.00 4.27
N LEU A 25 32.82 15.08 5.23
CA LEU A 25 33.40 13.76 5.18
C LEU A 25 32.79 12.94 4.04
N GLU A 26 33.65 12.34 3.22
CA GLU A 26 33.29 11.48 2.09
C GLU A 26 33.69 10.03 2.33
N ASN A 27 34.81 9.78 3.02
CA ASN A 27 35.28 8.44 3.33
C ASN A 27 35.62 8.32 4.81
N LEU A 28 35.05 7.29 5.46
CA LEU A 28 35.29 6.96 6.85
C LEU A 28 35.70 5.48 6.95
N TRP A 29 36.95 5.23 7.38
CA TRP A 29 37.44 3.89 7.64
C TRP A 29 37.61 3.66 9.14
N LEU A 30 36.90 2.65 9.67
CA LEU A 30 36.86 2.27 11.08
C LEU A 30 37.22 0.80 11.28
N ASN A 31 37.66 0.10 10.24
CA ASN A 31 37.87 -1.34 10.27
C ASN A 31 38.95 -1.76 11.27
N GLY A 32 38.80 -2.95 11.85
CA GLY A 32 39.75 -3.50 12.82
C GLY A 32 39.79 -2.74 14.16
N ASN A 33 38.68 -2.15 14.58
CA ASN A 33 38.49 -1.53 15.89
C ASN A 33 37.47 -2.33 16.72
N PRO A 34 37.55 -2.34 18.06
CA PRO A 34 36.56 -2.97 18.94
C PRO A 34 35.27 -2.14 19.08
N LEU A 35 34.81 -1.53 17.99
CA LEU A 35 33.67 -0.61 17.96
C LEU A 35 32.36 -1.39 18.06
N ALA A 36 31.57 -1.16 19.11
CA ALA A 36 30.32 -1.88 19.36
C ALA A 36 29.07 -1.24 18.70
N ALA A 37 29.13 0.06 18.40
CA ALA A 37 28.05 0.80 17.77
C ALA A 37 28.58 2.04 17.03
N ILE A 38 27.79 2.54 16.08
CA ILE A 38 28.00 3.85 15.47
C ILE A 38 26.94 4.85 15.97
N PRO A 39 27.30 6.13 16.19
CA PRO A 39 26.37 7.16 16.65
C PRO A 39 25.34 7.49 15.55
N SER A 40 24.09 7.76 15.94
CA SER A 40 23.03 8.15 15.01
C SER A 40 23.33 9.50 14.32
N GLU A 41 24.15 10.32 14.97
CA GLU A 41 24.69 11.60 14.55
C GLU A 41 25.53 11.53 13.26
N LEU A 42 26.02 10.34 12.90
CA LEU A 42 26.70 10.12 11.62
C LEU A 42 25.81 10.48 10.41
N GLN A 43 24.48 10.47 10.56
CA GLN A 43 23.53 10.93 9.55
C GLN A 43 23.79 12.37 9.04
N HIS A 44 24.48 13.21 9.81
CA HIS A 44 24.80 14.59 9.43
C HIS A 44 25.97 14.68 8.44
N CYS A 45 26.76 13.61 8.29
CA CYS A 45 27.82 13.51 7.28
C CYS A 45 27.21 13.24 5.88
N ARG A 46 26.38 14.16 5.38
CA ARG A 46 25.57 13.96 4.16
C ARG A 46 26.38 13.70 2.89
N LYS A 47 27.69 14.00 2.88
CA LYS A 47 28.60 13.72 1.77
C LYS A 47 29.28 12.35 1.85
N LEU A 48 29.02 11.58 2.90
CA LEU A 48 29.65 10.28 3.11
C LEU A 48 29.28 9.33 1.98
N LYS A 49 30.30 8.74 1.37
CA LYS A 49 30.25 7.85 0.21
C LYS A 49 30.65 6.42 0.56
N VAL A 50 31.65 6.30 1.44
CA VAL A 50 32.22 5.03 1.88
C VAL A 50 32.30 5.00 3.41
N LEU A 51 31.76 3.92 3.99
CA LEU A 51 31.83 3.60 5.42
C LEU A 51 32.35 2.17 5.59
N ASP A 52 33.56 2.02 6.11
CA ASP A 52 34.18 0.72 6.34
C ASP A 52 34.12 0.36 7.83
N LEU A 53 33.33 -0.66 8.17
CA LEU A 53 33.14 -1.19 9.52
C LEU A 53 33.62 -2.64 9.63
N ARG A 54 34.47 -3.09 8.70
CA ARG A 54 34.96 -4.48 8.71
C ARG A 54 35.67 -4.83 10.00
N ASP A 55 35.49 -6.06 10.45
CA ASP A 55 36.16 -6.60 11.64
C ASP A 55 35.98 -5.68 12.87
N THR A 56 34.75 -5.19 13.05
CA THR A 56 34.30 -4.45 14.25
C THR A 56 33.28 -5.27 15.04
N LEU A 57 32.88 -4.78 16.22
CA LEU A 57 31.91 -5.44 17.10
C LEU A 57 30.49 -4.87 16.95
N VAL A 58 30.19 -4.22 15.83
CA VAL A 58 28.89 -3.57 15.63
C VAL A 58 27.77 -4.60 15.58
N GLU A 59 26.83 -4.49 16.52
CA GLU A 59 25.64 -5.35 16.62
C GLU A 59 24.39 -4.71 16.01
N ALA A 60 24.38 -3.39 15.80
CA ALA A 60 23.25 -2.69 15.21
C ALA A 60 23.69 -1.43 14.46
N ILE A 61 22.98 -1.12 13.37
CA ILE A 61 23.09 0.16 12.65
C ILE A 61 21.89 1.05 13.00
N PRO A 62 22.11 2.31 13.41
CA PRO A 62 21.04 3.28 13.60
C PRO A 62 20.22 3.47 12.32
N ARG A 63 18.89 3.53 12.44
CA ARG A 63 17.98 3.75 11.30
C ARG A 63 18.27 5.08 10.57
N GLU A 64 18.80 6.05 11.29
CA GLU A 64 19.18 7.38 10.80
C GLU A 64 20.25 7.30 9.69
N ILE A 65 21.05 6.23 9.64
CA ILE A 65 22.02 5.98 8.56
C ILE A 65 21.33 5.87 7.19
N GLY A 66 20.07 5.43 7.12
CA GLY A 66 19.27 5.44 5.89
C GLY A 66 19.08 6.83 5.25
N ARG A 67 19.39 7.91 5.97
CA ARG A 67 19.36 9.29 5.45
C ARG A 67 20.59 9.67 4.63
N LEU A 68 21.66 8.86 4.66
CA LEU A 68 22.91 9.11 3.92
C LEU A 68 22.76 8.80 2.42
N LYS A 69 22.18 9.73 1.66
CA LYS A 69 21.84 9.53 0.23
C LYS A 69 23.04 9.34 -0.71
N ASN A 70 24.24 9.71 -0.29
CA ASN A 70 25.46 9.56 -1.09
C ASN A 70 26.25 8.30 -0.76
N LEU A 71 25.86 7.55 0.29
CA LEU A 71 26.56 6.36 0.73
C LEU A 71 26.25 5.23 -0.25
N PHE A 72 27.27 4.79 -1.00
CA PHE A 72 27.13 3.69 -1.96
C PHE A 72 27.91 2.45 -1.55
N SER A 73 28.76 2.55 -0.52
CA SER A 73 29.51 1.43 0.02
C SER A 73 29.51 1.49 1.54
N ILE A 74 28.87 0.49 2.15
CA ILE A 74 29.02 0.14 3.56
C ILE A 74 29.53 -1.30 3.65
N ASP A 75 30.60 -1.50 4.40
CA ASP A 75 31.20 -2.83 4.55
C ASP A 75 31.09 -3.29 6.01
N LEU A 76 30.34 -4.39 6.21
CA LEU A 76 30.02 -4.95 7.53
C LEU A 76 30.64 -6.34 7.73
N ARG A 77 31.52 -6.79 6.82
CA ARG A 77 32.11 -8.13 6.90
C ARG A 77 32.91 -8.28 8.20
N GLY A 78 32.73 -9.41 8.88
CA GLY A 78 33.38 -9.64 10.17
C GLY A 78 32.74 -8.90 11.35
N THR A 79 31.54 -8.31 11.18
CA THR A 79 30.73 -7.82 12.31
C THR A 79 29.68 -8.86 12.73
N PRO A 80 29.27 -8.90 14.02
CA PRO A 80 28.14 -9.72 14.48
C PRO A 80 26.84 -9.43 13.72
N LEU A 81 26.59 -8.16 13.39
CA LEU A 81 25.43 -7.72 12.62
C LEU A 81 25.36 -8.35 11.21
N CYS A 82 26.49 -8.74 10.63
CA CYS A 82 26.53 -9.34 9.30
C CYS A 82 25.70 -10.63 9.21
N GLU A 83 25.62 -11.41 10.29
CA GLU A 83 24.81 -12.63 10.35
C GLU A 83 23.32 -12.34 10.57
N GLU A 84 23.00 -11.29 11.35
CA GLU A 84 21.60 -10.89 11.60
C GLU A 84 20.95 -10.21 10.38
N LEU A 85 21.75 -9.56 9.54
CA LEU A 85 21.31 -8.92 8.30
C LEU A 85 21.26 -9.89 7.11
N ASP A 86 21.30 -11.20 7.33
CA ASP A 86 21.12 -12.22 6.29
C ASP A 86 19.92 -11.99 5.34
N PRO A 87 18.75 -11.46 5.79
CA PRO A 87 17.64 -11.08 4.90
C PRO A 87 17.93 -9.88 3.98
N PHE A 88 18.96 -9.10 4.30
CA PHE A 88 19.44 -7.91 3.60
C PHE A 88 20.81 -8.13 2.94
N LYS A 89 21.14 -9.37 2.58
CA LYS A 89 22.31 -9.76 1.77
C LYS A 89 22.38 -9.10 0.37
N GLY A 90 21.61 -8.04 0.13
CA GLY A 90 21.71 -7.17 -1.02
C GLY A 90 22.76 -6.08 -0.88
N SER A 91 22.71 -5.14 -1.83
CA SER A 91 23.66 -4.03 -1.93
C SER A 91 23.49 -3.01 -0.79
N THR A 92 24.45 -2.10 -0.65
CA THR A 92 24.33 -0.94 0.26
C THR A 92 23.03 -0.15 0.05
N GLU A 93 22.52 -0.10 -1.18
CA GLU A 93 21.27 0.58 -1.51
C GLU A 93 20.05 -0.05 -0.81
N GLU A 94 19.95 -1.37 -0.78
CA GLU A 94 18.83 -2.08 -0.14
C GLU A 94 18.83 -1.87 1.38
N LEU A 95 19.99 -1.95 2.01
CA LEU A 95 20.14 -1.67 3.44
C LEU A 95 19.71 -0.23 3.77
N LEU A 96 20.18 0.74 2.99
CA LEU A 96 19.80 2.14 3.20
C LEU A 96 18.30 2.37 2.98
N GLY A 97 17.71 1.72 1.98
CA GLY A 97 16.25 1.74 1.76
C GLY A 97 15.48 1.19 2.96
N TYR A 98 15.90 0.05 3.51
CA TYR A 98 15.30 -0.53 4.71
C TYR A 98 15.40 0.41 5.93
N LEU A 99 16.60 0.94 6.20
CA LEU A 99 16.84 1.84 7.32
C LEU A 99 16.05 3.15 7.17
N GLU A 100 15.95 3.70 5.96
CA GLU A 100 15.14 4.89 5.68
C GLU A 100 13.66 4.65 5.98
N VAL A 101 13.10 3.51 5.57
CA VAL A 101 11.71 3.17 5.87
C VAL A 101 11.51 3.03 7.38
N LYS A 102 12.44 2.35 8.08
CA LYS A 102 12.41 2.20 9.53
C LYS A 102 12.49 3.54 10.27
N ASP A 103 13.33 4.46 9.79
CA ASP A 103 13.45 5.83 10.31
C ASP A 103 12.15 6.61 10.13
N LYS A 104 11.61 6.65 8.91
CA LYS A 104 10.32 7.32 8.63
C LYS A 104 9.19 6.75 9.48
N ARG A 105 9.10 5.43 9.62
CA ARG A 105 8.10 4.77 10.48
C ARG A 105 8.24 5.18 11.93
N THR A 106 9.48 5.22 12.45
CA THR A 106 9.68 5.61 13.85
C THR A 106 9.32 7.07 14.07
N ASN A 107 9.67 7.98 13.16
CA ASN A 107 9.30 9.38 13.28
C ASN A 107 7.78 9.58 13.30
N ILE A 108 7.03 8.84 12.48
CA ILE A 108 5.56 8.88 12.51
C ILE A 108 5.02 8.36 13.84
N ALA A 109 5.61 7.32 14.41
CA ALA A 109 5.19 6.81 15.72
C ALA A 109 5.41 7.86 16.82
N ILE A 110 6.57 8.53 16.82
CA ILE A 110 6.88 9.61 17.76
C ILE A 110 5.90 10.78 17.57
N GLU A 111 5.72 11.25 16.33
CA GLU A 111 4.78 12.32 16.01
C GLU A 111 3.33 11.98 16.42
N MET A 112 2.92 10.72 16.21
CA MET A 112 1.61 10.24 16.63
C MET A 112 1.46 10.25 18.15
N GLU A 113 2.48 9.80 18.89
CA GLU A 113 2.50 9.83 20.35
C GLU A 113 2.41 11.27 20.88
N ASP A 114 3.26 12.17 20.37
CA ASP A 114 3.29 13.58 20.74
C ASP A 114 1.95 14.27 20.45
N ASN A 115 1.37 14.06 19.26
CA ASN A 115 0.09 14.65 18.87
C ASN A 115 -1.07 14.14 19.75
N LEU A 116 -1.09 12.85 20.08
CA LEU A 116 -2.10 12.28 20.95
C LEU A 116 -2.01 12.87 22.36
N LEU A 117 -0.80 13.00 22.91
CA LEU A 117 -0.57 13.57 24.23
C LEU A 117 -0.82 15.08 24.27
N ALA A 118 -0.57 15.81 23.18
CA ALA A 118 -0.81 17.25 23.10
C ALA A 118 -2.26 17.63 22.77
N ALA A 119 -3.07 16.69 22.30
CA ALA A 119 -4.47 16.92 21.93
C ALA A 119 -5.42 15.97 22.67
N LYS A 120 -5.70 14.80 22.09
CA LYS A 120 -6.77 13.90 22.56
C LYS A 120 -6.60 13.43 24.02
N TYR A 121 -5.37 13.26 24.47
CA TYR A 121 -5.01 12.78 25.80
C TYR A 121 -4.32 13.84 26.65
N LEU A 122 -4.53 15.12 26.37
CA LEU A 122 -3.91 16.24 27.09
C LEU A 122 -4.06 16.13 28.61
N GLU A 123 -5.24 15.77 29.11
CA GLU A 123 -5.49 15.66 30.56
C GLU A 123 -4.71 14.52 31.23
N THR A 124 -4.43 13.45 30.51
CA THR A 124 -3.72 12.28 31.03
C THR A 124 -2.25 12.24 30.61
N GLY A 125 -1.82 13.11 29.70
CA GLY A 125 -0.46 13.13 29.17
C GLY A 125 0.62 13.43 30.21
N ASP A 126 0.29 14.27 31.19
CA ASP A 126 1.17 14.58 32.33
C ASP A 126 1.27 13.43 33.36
N MET A 127 0.42 12.40 33.24
CA MET A 127 0.42 11.25 34.12
C MET A 127 1.39 10.17 33.62
N VAL A 128 2.11 9.53 34.55
CA VAL A 128 3.03 8.42 34.23
C VAL A 128 2.29 7.27 33.55
N GLU A 129 1.08 6.96 34.00
CA GLU A 129 0.25 5.91 33.39
C GLU A 129 -0.23 6.28 31.99
N GLY A 130 -0.46 7.58 31.76
CA GLY A 130 -0.88 8.14 30.47
C GLY A 130 0.19 7.94 29.41
N GLY A 131 1.42 8.38 29.67
CA GLY A 131 2.53 8.13 28.76
C GLY A 131 2.76 6.64 28.49
N ILE A 132 2.66 5.78 29.52
CA ILE A 132 2.82 4.33 29.35
C ILE A 132 1.74 3.73 28.43
N ILE A 133 0.46 4.08 28.62
CA ILE A 133 -0.61 3.53 27.80
C ILE A 133 -0.56 4.07 26.37
N VAL A 134 -0.27 5.36 26.18
CA VAL A 134 -0.23 5.97 24.85
C VAL A 134 0.94 5.40 24.05
N SER A 135 2.14 5.29 24.63
CA SER A 135 3.29 4.68 23.95
C SER A 135 3.03 3.22 23.58
N ALA A 136 2.42 2.44 24.48
CA ALA A 136 2.03 1.06 24.19
C ALA A 136 0.96 0.97 23.07
N LEU A 137 0.00 1.90 23.07
CA LEU A 137 -1.06 1.98 22.06
C LEU A 137 -0.50 2.36 20.69
N VAL A 138 0.32 3.38 20.61
CA VAL A 138 0.98 3.80 19.36
C VAL A 138 1.83 2.67 18.80
N LYS A 139 2.59 1.97 19.64
CA LYS A 139 3.37 0.79 19.21
C LYS A 139 2.48 -0.31 18.64
N ALA A 140 1.38 -0.64 19.34
CA ALA A 140 0.44 -1.66 18.89
C ALA A 140 -0.29 -1.26 17.59
N VAL A 141 -0.69 0.02 17.46
CA VAL A 141 -1.28 0.55 16.23
C VAL A 141 -0.27 0.51 15.09
N CYS A 142 0.97 0.96 15.28
CA CYS A 142 2.00 0.87 14.25
C CYS A 142 2.19 -0.57 13.73
N ALA A 143 2.10 -1.58 14.61
CA ALA A 143 2.19 -2.98 14.21
C ALA A 143 1.01 -3.46 13.33
N GLN A 144 -0.20 -2.89 13.50
CA GLN A 144 -1.38 -3.21 12.68
C GLN A 144 -1.39 -2.50 11.30
N PHE A 145 -0.48 -1.55 11.08
CA PHE A 145 -0.41 -0.72 9.87
C PHE A 145 0.99 -0.80 9.25
N PRO A 146 1.30 -1.89 8.50
CA PRO A 146 2.60 -2.06 7.86
C PRO A 146 2.83 -1.04 6.74
N GLU A 147 1.77 -0.68 6.03
CA GLU A 147 1.82 0.31 4.94
C GLU A 147 1.90 1.74 5.47
N MET A 148 2.86 2.51 4.93
CA MET A 148 3.14 3.88 5.37
C MET A 148 1.97 4.82 5.16
N ASP A 149 1.28 4.72 4.03
CA ASP A 149 0.17 5.62 3.70
C ASP A 149 -1.05 5.35 4.58
N GLU A 150 -1.31 4.08 4.92
CA GLU A 150 -2.38 3.74 5.86
C GLU A 150 -2.06 4.24 7.27
N LEU A 151 -0.81 4.11 7.72
CA LEU A 151 -0.39 4.62 9.03
C LEU A 151 -0.54 6.16 9.11
N LYS A 152 -0.13 6.89 8.08
CA LYS A 152 -0.32 8.35 8.00
C LYS A 152 -1.79 8.74 7.99
N ASN A 153 -2.62 8.01 7.25
CA ASN A 153 -4.06 8.29 7.20
C ASN A 153 -4.76 7.97 8.53
N CYS A 154 -4.32 6.91 9.22
CA CYS A 154 -4.73 6.61 10.59
C CYS A 154 -4.41 7.79 11.53
N MET A 155 -3.19 8.32 11.47
CA MET A 155 -2.77 9.48 12.26
C MET A 155 -3.64 10.73 12.00
N ARG A 156 -3.95 11.02 10.73
CA ARG A 156 -4.82 12.16 10.36
C ARG A 156 -6.25 12.04 10.90
N ASN A 157 -6.70 10.83 11.18
CA ASN A 157 -8.03 10.55 11.72
C ASN A 157 -7.97 10.12 13.20
N ALA A 158 -6.88 10.43 13.90
CA ALA A 158 -6.64 9.95 15.26
C ALA A 158 -7.79 10.32 16.22
N ASP A 159 -8.35 11.52 16.11
CA ASP A 159 -9.46 11.98 16.94
C ASP A 159 -10.70 11.08 16.87
N ARG A 160 -10.96 10.46 15.71
CA ARG A 160 -12.11 9.57 15.50
C ARG A 160 -11.80 8.11 15.82
N LEU A 161 -10.53 7.71 15.67
CA LEU A 161 -10.11 6.31 15.72
C LEU A 161 -9.61 5.88 17.10
N PHE A 162 -8.91 6.76 17.82
CA PHE A 162 -8.28 6.41 19.09
C PHE A 162 -9.30 6.41 20.25
N PRO A 163 -9.18 5.53 21.26
CA PRO A 163 -10.20 5.38 22.30
C PRO A 163 -10.30 6.58 23.26
N ASP A 164 -11.52 7.05 23.56
CA ASP A 164 -11.74 8.20 24.46
C ASP A 164 -11.48 7.88 25.94
N ARG A 165 -11.58 6.61 26.34
CA ARG A 165 -11.44 6.19 27.75
C ARG A 165 -10.07 6.50 28.35
N TYR A 166 -9.05 6.75 27.53
CA TYR A 166 -7.72 7.16 28.00
C TYR A 166 -7.59 8.67 28.21
N ALA A 167 -8.56 9.47 27.74
CA ALA A 167 -8.62 10.90 27.98
C ALA A 167 -9.05 11.24 29.41
N SER A 168 -9.77 10.34 30.11
CA SER A 168 -10.21 10.57 31.48
C SER A 168 -9.21 10.05 32.51
N PRO A 169 -8.65 10.90 33.40
CA PRO A 169 -7.78 10.46 34.50
C PRO A 169 -8.41 9.42 35.41
N VAL A 170 -9.73 9.50 35.62
CA VAL A 170 -10.48 8.58 36.49
C VAL A 170 -10.54 7.19 35.88
N GLU A 171 -10.92 7.09 34.61
CA GLU A 171 -10.96 5.81 33.88
C GLU A 171 -9.57 5.20 33.75
N LEU A 172 -8.56 6.03 33.47
CA LEU A 172 -7.18 5.58 33.38
C LEU A 172 -6.67 5.00 34.70
N ARG A 173 -6.99 5.63 35.85
CA ARG A 173 -6.62 5.08 37.16
C ARG A 173 -7.28 3.73 37.44
N LYS A 174 -8.56 3.54 37.06
CA LYS A 174 -9.24 2.24 37.22
C LYS A 174 -8.53 1.11 36.48
N LEU A 175 -7.89 1.39 35.35
CA LEU A 175 -7.13 0.40 34.57
C LEU A 175 -5.84 -0.04 35.27
N PHE A 176 -5.10 0.90 35.87
CA PHE A 176 -3.75 0.65 36.38
C PHE A 176 -3.65 0.47 37.90
N HIS A 177 -4.58 1.02 38.67
CA HIS A 177 -4.52 1.08 40.14
C HIS A 177 -5.47 0.07 40.80
N GLN A 178 -5.41 -1.18 40.36
CA GLN A 178 -6.26 -2.24 40.91
C GLN A 178 -5.81 -2.72 42.31
N ASN A 179 -4.55 -2.48 42.71
CA ASN A 179 -4.00 -2.88 44.01
C ASN A 179 -3.11 -1.78 44.65
N PRO A 180 -3.43 -1.29 45.88
CA PRO A 180 -2.70 -0.17 46.51
C PRO A 180 -1.27 -0.49 47.00
N SER A 181 -0.93 -1.75 47.21
CA SER A 181 0.24 -2.20 47.99
C SER A 181 1.58 -2.29 47.24
N ASP A 182 1.62 -2.01 45.93
CA ASP A 182 2.86 -2.10 45.13
C ASP A 182 3.78 -0.87 45.26
N GLY A 183 5.09 -1.07 45.30
CA GLY A 183 6.09 0.01 45.24
C GLY A 183 6.26 0.63 43.84
N PRO A 184 6.87 1.82 43.68
CA PRO A 184 6.88 2.59 42.42
C PRO A 184 7.51 1.88 41.20
N ALA A 185 8.63 1.18 41.39
CA ALA A 185 9.30 0.43 40.32
C ALA A 185 8.52 -0.84 39.92
N MET A 186 7.92 -1.51 40.92
CA MET A 186 7.07 -2.67 40.72
C MET A 186 5.77 -2.30 39.98
N LYS A 187 5.22 -1.10 40.27
CA LYS A 187 4.07 -0.51 39.57
C LYS A 187 4.36 -0.30 38.09
N ARG A 188 5.47 0.37 37.72
CA ARG A 188 5.81 0.63 36.30
C ARG A 188 5.93 -0.63 35.45
N LYS A 189 6.62 -1.67 35.93
CA LYS A 189 6.76 -2.93 35.18
C LYS A 189 5.41 -3.62 34.97
N LYS A 190 4.59 -3.70 36.02
CA LYS A 190 3.22 -4.24 35.94
C LYS A 190 2.35 -3.43 34.98
N TRP A 191 2.44 -2.10 35.03
CA TRP A 191 1.69 -1.22 34.15
C TRP A 191 2.07 -1.39 32.69
N ARG A 192 3.35 -1.53 32.34
CA ARG A 192 3.73 -1.83 30.95
C ARG A 192 3.05 -3.10 30.42
N VAL A 193 3.05 -4.17 31.21
CA VAL A 193 2.41 -5.44 30.82
C VAL A 193 0.90 -5.28 30.64
N ILE A 194 0.25 -4.53 31.55
CA ILE A 194 -1.18 -4.21 31.42
C ILE A 194 -1.45 -3.38 30.17
N ALA A 195 -0.64 -2.35 29.93
CA ALA A 195 -0.76 -1.44 28.80
C ALA A 195 -0.61 -2.20 27.48
N GLU A 196 0.45 -2.99 27.32
CA GLU A 196 0.70 -3.81 26.12
C GLU A 196 -0.50 -4.70 25.78
N ARG A 197 -1.03 -5.43 26.77
CA ARG A 197 -2.17 -6.34 26.57
C ARG A 197 -3.46 -5.61 26.17
N ILE A 198 -3.73 -4.45 26.77
CA ILE A 198 -4.93 -3.67 26.46
C ILE A 198 -4.78 -3.03 25.08
N SER A 199 -3.62 -2.43 24.81
CA SER A 199 -3.30 -1.74 23.57
C SER A 199 -3.34 -2.66 22.35
N GLU A 200 -2.97 -3.94 22.49
CA GLU A 200 -3.07 -4.91 21.40
C GLU A 200 -4.51 -5.13 20.94
N LYS A 201 -5.44 -5.31 21.89
CA LYS A 201 -6.87 -5.46 21.59
C LYS A 201 -7.47 -4.19 20.98
N GLU A 202 -7.08 -3.03 21.49
CA GLU A 202 -7.53 -1.75 20.95
C GLU A 202 -7.00 -1.50 19.55
N ALA A 203 -5.73 -1.83 19.27
CA ALA A 203 -5.15 -1.66 17.94
C ALA A 203 -5.88 -2.51 16.89
N VAL A 204 -6.26 -3.74 17.23
CA VAL A 204 -7.08 -4.60 16.34
C VAL A 204 -8.45 -3.97 16.09
N LYS A 205 -9.15 -3.52 17.14
CA LYS A 205 -10.43 -2.83 16.98
C LYS A 205 -10.29 -1.56 16.13
N LEU A 206 -9.26 -0.75 16.41
CA LEU A 206 -8.96 0.48 15.67
C LEU A 206 -8.70 0.19 14.19
N LYS A 207 -8.04 -0.92 13.84
CA LYS A 207 -7.87 -1.32 12.44
C LYS A 207 -9.20 -1.60 11.76
N VAL A 208 -10.13 -2.27 12.44
CA VAL A 208 -11.49 -2.51 11.94
C VAL A 208 -12.23 -1.19 11.72
N ASP A 209 -12.18 -0.29 12.71
CA ASP A 209 -12.81 1.03 12.64
C ASP A 209 -12.19 1.91 11.53
N TYR A 210 -10.88 1.81 11.30
CA TYR A 210 -10.18 2.47 10.19
C TYR A 210 -10.66 1.97 8.83
N ILE A 211 -10.80 0.65 8.65
CA ILE A 211 -11.30 0.06 7.40
C ILE A 211 -12.72 0.57 7.12
N LYS A 212 -13.56 0.61 8.16
CA LYS A 212 -14.92 1.15 8.08
C LYS A 212 -14.91 2.64 7.69
N LEU A 213 -14.10 3.46 8.36
CA LEU A 213 -13.97 4.89 8.08
C LEU A 213 -13.47 5.15 6.65
N ARG A 214 -12.45 4.40 6.20
CA ARG A 214 -11.93 4.49 4.82
C ARG A 214 -13.03 4.20 3.80
N ARG A 215 -13.80 3.15 4.06
CA ARG A 215 -14.93 2.75 3.23
C ARG A 215 -16.01 3.82 3.17
N GLU A 216 -16.39 4.39 4.32
CA GLU A 216 -17.36 5.49 4.39
C GLU A 216 -16.88 6.72 3.60
N ASN A 217 -15.60 7.09 3.74
CA ASN A 217 -15.01 8.18 2.97
C ASN A 217 -14.99 7.90 1.46
N GLU A 218 -14.75 6.66 1.05
CA GLU A 218 -14.77 6.26 -0.36
C GLU A 218 -16.20 6.30 -0.92
N MET A 219 -17.20 5.89 -0.14
CA MET A 219 -18.61 6.02 -0.51
C MET A 219 -19.02 7.47 -0.75
N VAL A 220 -18.60 8.39 0.12
CA VAL A 220 -18.88 9.82 -0.04
C VAL A 220 -18.28 10.35 -1.35
N LYS A 221 -17.04 9.97 -1.67
CA LYS A 221 -16.39 10.35 -2.95
C LYS A 221 -17.14 9.80 -4.15
N LEU A 222 -17.46 8.51 -4.15
CA LEU A 222 -18.21 7.88 -5.24
C LEU A 222 -19.60 8.49 -5.40
N SER A 223 -20.25 8.92 -4.31
CA SER A 223 -21.54 9.59 -4.38
C SER A 223 -21.43 10.94 -5.11
N ALA A 224 -20.40 11.72 -4.80
CA ALA A 224 -20.14 12.97 -5.52
C ALA A 224 -19.79 12.74 -7.00
N ASP A 225 -18.98 11.72 -7.30
CA ASP A 225 -18.64 11.37 -8.69
C ASP A 225 -19.89 10.91 -9.47
N MET A 226 -20.77 10.15 -8.83
CA MET A 226 -22.02 9.68 -9.43
C MET A 226 -22.99 10.84 -9.68
N GLU A 227 -23.10 11.77 -8.73
CA GLU A 227 -23.87 13.01 -8.89
C GLU A 227 -23.41 13.78 -10.13
N LEU A 228 -22.11 14.07 -10.24
CA LEU A 228 -21.54 14.74 -11.41
C LEU A 228 -21.84 14.01 -12.72
N LYS A 229 -21.82 12.67 -12.69
CA LYS A 229 -22.08 11.85 -13.86
C LYS A 229 -23.55 11.90 -14.28
N ILE A 230 -24.47 11.83 -13.33
CA ILE A 230 -25.91 11.99 -13.57
C ILE A 230 -26.19 13.39 -14.13
N SER A 231 -25.66 14.44 -13.51
CA SER A 231 -25.82 15.81 -13.99
C SER A 231 -25.29 15.99 -15.41
N ALA A 232 -24.18 15.33 -15.76
CA ALA A 232 -23.64 15.39 -17.12
C ALA A 232 -24.50 14.65 -18.16
N ILE A 233 -25.18 13.57 -17.77
CA ILE A 233 -26.07 12.79 -18.66
C ILE A 233 -27.37 13.56 -18.93
N TYR A 234 -27.91 14.24 -17.92
CA TYR A 234 -29.24 14.88 -17.98
C TYR A 234 -29.20 16.40 -17.90
N TYR A 235 -28.09 17.02 -18.33
CA TYR A 235 -27.73 18.43 -18.15
C TYR A 235 -28.87 19.46 -18.33
N ASP A 236 -29.83 19.22 -19.24
CA ASP A 236 -30.97 20.12 -19.53
C ASP A 236 -32.36 19.61 -19.06
N ASN A 237 -32.46 18.39 -18.50
CA ASN A 237 -33.73 17.66 -18.36
C ASN A 237 -34.07 17.19 -16.93
N HIS A 238 -33.56 17.83 -15.87
CA HIS A 238 -33.95 17.44 -14.50
C HIS A 238 -33.85 18.58 -13.49
N ASP A 239 -34.60 18.47 -12.38
CA ASP A 239 -34.44 19.33 -11.21
C ASP A 239 -33.25 18.80 -10.37
N PRO A 240 -32.30 19.65 -9.95
CA PRO A 240 -31.20 19.24 -9.09
C PRO A 240 -31.63 18.51 -7.80
N THR A 241 -32.85 18.78 -7.32
CA THR A 241 -33.41 18.13 -6.13
C THR A 241 -33.75 16.64 -6.33
N ASP A 242 -33.91 16.18 -7.58
CA ASP A 242 -34.21 14.78 -7.89
C ASP A 242 -32.99 13.86 -7.70
N ILE A 243 -31.77 14.38 -7.87
CA ILE A 243 -30.54 13.58 -7.84
C ILE A 243 -30.34 12.91 -6.50
N GLU A 244 -30.62 13.60 -5.39
CA GLU A 244 -30.49 13.03 -4.05
C GLU A 244 -31.41 11.81 -3.87
N GLY A 245 -32.63 11.89 -4.40
CA GLY A 245 -33.60 10.79 -4.40
C GLY A 245 -33.11 9.60 -5.22
N TRP A 246 -32.58 9.85 -6.42
CA TRP A 246 -32.01 8.80 -7.28
C TRP A 246 -30.79 8.13 -6.67
N LEU A 247 -29.84 8.91 -6.15
CA LEU A 247 -28.66 8.37 -5.46
C LEU A 247 -29.10 7.48 -4.28
N LYS A 248 -30.02 7.96 -3.44
CA LYS A 248 -30.54 7.16 -2.32
C LYS A 248 -31.19 5.86 -2.79
N SER A 249 -31.96 5.90 -3.88
CA SER A 249 -32.55 4.70 -4.50
C SER A 249 -31.49 3.72 -4.97
N ILE A 250 -30.47 4.19 -5.70
CA ILE A 250 -29.36 3.39 -6.22
C ILE A 250 -28.60 2.76 -5.04
N TYR A 251 -28.12 3.55 -4.10
CA TYR A 251 -27.35 3.06 -2.95
C TYR A 251 -28.12 2.07 -2.07
N SER A 252 -29.44 2.21 -1.93
CA SER A 252 -30.26 1.25 -1.17
C SER A 252 -30.26 -0.17 -1.77
N CYS A 253 -29.91 -0.30 -3.06
CA CYS A 253 -29.80 -1.59 -3.73
C CYS A 253 -28.47 -2.29 -3.43
N PHE A 254 -27.48 -1.59 -2.85
CA PHE A 254 -26.14 -2.10 -2.53
C PHE A 254 -25.98 -2.42 -1.04
N THR A 255 -26.92 -3.13 -0.44
CA THR A 255 -26.86 -3.52 0.99
C THR A 255 -26.33 -4.96 1.19
N PRO A 256 -25.72 -5.27 2.35
CA PRO A 256 -25.32 -6.63 2.76
C PRO A 256 -26.33 -7.73 2.44
N GLN A 257 -27.60 -7.45 2.67
CA GLN A 257 -28.69 -8.40 2.48
C GLN A 257 -28.83 -8.84 1.01
N ASN A 258 -28.74 -7.89 0.07
CA ASN A 258 -28.96 -8.16 -1.36
C ASN A 258 -27.84 -8.98 -2.01
N TYR A 259 -26.65 -9.02 -1.40
CA TYR A 259 -25.48 -9.76 -1.92
C TYR A 259 -25.32 -11.14 -1.28
N ALA A 260 -25.78 -11.29 -0.03
CA ALA A 260 -25.76 -12.58 0.67
C ALA A 260 -26.57 -13.65 -0.09
N ASP A 261 -27.68 -13.25 -0.70
CA ASP A 261 -28.54 -14.12 -1.50
C ASP A 261 -27.89 -14.56 -2.84
N GLU A 262 -26.86 -13.86 -3.30
CA GLU A 262 -26.13 -14.15 -4.55
C GLU A 262 -24.86 -14.99 -4.35
N GLY A 263 -24.61 -15.49 -3.14
CA GLY A 263 -23.44 -16.32 -2.83
C GLY A 263 -22.10 -15.57 -2.86
N ARG A 264 -22.13 -14.22 -2.87
CA ARG A 264 -20.94 -13.36 -2.77
C ARG A 264 -20.60 -13.15 -1.28
N LYS A 265 -19.36 -13.43 -0.88
CA LYS A 265 -18.93 -13.39 0.54
C LYS A 265 -18.67 -11.98 1.08
N ASP A 266 -18.50 -10.97 0.22
CA ASP A 266 -18.10 -9.61 0.61
C ASP A 266 -19.16 -8.58 0.19
N CYS A 267 -19.56 -7.68 1.09
CA CYS A 267 -20.59 -6.66 0.80
C CYS A 267 -20.41 -5.35 1.59
N PRO A 268 -20.97 -4.21 1.10
CA PRO A 268 -21.17 -3.83 -0.31
C PRO A 268 -19.89 -3.80 -1.15
N ASP A 269 -20.03 -3.89 -2.45
CA ASP A 269 -18.89 -3.81 -3.36
C ASP A 269 -18.75 -2.40 -3.93
N LEU A 270 -17.77 -1.65 -3.43
CA LEU A 270 -17.43 -0.33 -3.99
C LEU A 270 -17.07 -0.43 -5.48
N GLU A 271 -16.66 -1.60 -5.96
CA GLU A 271 -16.35 -1.82 -7.37
C GLU A 271 -17.59 -1.81 -8.26
N ASP A 272 -18.75 -2.27 -7.78
CA ASP A 272 -20.00 -2.20 -8.57
C ASP A 272 -20.43 -0.74 -8.76
N ILE A 273 -20.28 0.09 -7.72
CA ILE A 273 -20.58 1.53 -7.78
C ILE A 273 -19.61 2.24 -8.73
N LYS A 274 -18.31 1.94 -8.62
CA LYS A 274 -17.29 2.42 -9.58
C LYS A 274 -17.62 2.00 -11.00
N PHE A 275 -18.05 0.76 -11.20
CA PHE A 275 -18.44 0.24 -12.51
C PHE A 275 -19.63 1.01 -13.08
N ILE A 276 -20.65 1.31 -12.26
CA ILE A 276 -21.78 2.13 -12.69
C ILE A 276 -21.30 3.51 -13.14
N ILE A 277 -20.47 4.19 -12.34
CA ILE A 277 -19.95 5.52 -12.67
C ILE A 277 -19.14 5.49 -13.98
N GLN A 278 -18.27 4.49 -14.14
CA GLN A 278 -17.43 4.30 -15.32
C GLN A 278 -18.25 4.06 -16.60
N HIS A 279 -19.35 3.30 -16.49
CA HIS A 279 -20.21 2.92 -17.62
C HIS A 279 -21.56 3.65 -17.60
N ALA A 280 -21.65 4.80 -16.93
CA ALA A 280 -22.93 5.45 -16.67
C ALA A 280 -23.74 5.73 -17.94
N THR A 281 -23.10 6.12 -19.04
CA THR A 281 -23.78 6.38 -20.32
C THR A 281 -24.43 5.14 -20.96
N ARG A 282 -24.06 3.94 -20.52
CA ARG A 282 -24.62 2.66 -20.99
C ARG A 282 -25.62 2.06 -20.00
N ILE A 283 -25.55 2.47 -18.74
CA ILE A 283 -26.34 1.92 -17.64
C ILE A 283 -27.55 2.80 -17.33
N PHE A 284 -27.37 4.12 -17.34
CA PHE A 284 -28.44 5.06 -17.06
C PHE A 284 -29.40 5.15 -18.26
N PRO A 285 -30.72 5.21 -18.00
CA PRO A 285 -31.73 5.32 -19.04
C PRO A 285 -31.61 6.67 -19.76
N THR A 286 -32.20 6.80 -20.94
CA THR A 286 -32.23 8.08 -21.67
C THR A 286 -33.19 9.08 -21.04
N VAL A 287 -34.15 8.61 -20.25
CA VAL A 287 -35.23 9.39 -19.65
C VAL A 287 -35.05 9.41 -18.12
N PRO A 288 -34.96 10.58 -17.47
CA PRO A 288 -34.71 10.70 -16.03
C PRO A 288 -35.77 10.03 -15.14
N GLU A 289 -37.03 10.04 -15.56
CA GLU A 289 -38.15 9.45 -14.82
C GLU A 289 -38.03 7.92 -14.67
N GLU A 290 -37.20 7.28 -15.49
CA GLU A 290 -36.92 5.84 -15.43
C GLU A 290 -35.79 5.50 -14.45
N ILE A 291 -35.15 6.49 -13.81
CA ILE A 291 -34.07 6.25 -12.86
C ILE A 291 -34.63 5.66 -11.58
N ALA A 292 -34.51 4.34 -11.46
CA ALA A 292 -34.78 3.59 -10.25
C ALA A 292 -33.59 2.69 -9.91
N GLY A 293 -33.18 2.63 -8.64
CA GLY A 293 -32.00 1.87 -8.21
C GLY A 293 -32.03 0.41 -8.65
N VAL A 294 -33.22 -0.23 -8.64
CA VAL A 294 -33.40 -1.62 -9.07
C VAL A 294 -33.11 -1.79 -10.57
N LEU A 295 -33.55 -0.84 -11.41
CA LEU A 295 -33.32 -0.88 -12.86
C LEU A 295 -31.86 -0.59 -13.21
N ILE A 296 -31.24 0.35 -12.51
CA ILE A 296 -29.80 0.64 -12.64
C ILE A 296 -28.97 -0.60 -12.26
N ARG A 297 -29.32 -1.28 -11.15
CA ARG A 297 -28.67 -2.52 -10.74
C ARG A 297 -28.84 -3.62 -11.78
N GLN A 298 -30.04 -3.79 -12.34
CA GLN A 298 -30.26 -4.80 -13.39
C GLN A 298 -29.43 -4.49 -14.65
N SER A 299 -29.46 -3.25 -15.12
CA SER A 299 -28.69 -2.81 -16.29
C SER A 299 -27.19 -2.97 -16.09
N MET A 300 -26.70 -2.73 -14.87
CA MET A 300 -25.33 -3.01 -14.46
C MET A 300 -25.01 -4.51 -14.59
N LEU A 301 -25.82 -5.40 -14.00
CA LEU A 301 -25.61 -6.85 -14.04
C LEU A 301 -25.62 -7.39 -15.47
N ASP A 302 -26.58 -6.95 -16.30
CA ASP A 302 -26.67 -7.34 -17.71
C ASP A 302 -25.41 -6.91 -18.48
N LEU A 303 -24.90 -5.72 -18.20
CA LEU A 303 -23.67 -5.22 -18.81
C LEU A 303 -22.44 -6.02 -18.34
N GLN A 304 -22.34 -6.32 -17.04
CA GLN A 304 -21.26 -7.16 -16.49
C GLN A 304 -21.24 -8.55 -17.13
N GLN A 305 -22.41 -9.17 -17.28
CA GLN A 305 -22.55 -10.46 -17.95
C GLN A 305 -22.11 -10.35 -19.42
N LYS A 306 -22.61 -9.34 -20.15
CA LYS A 306 -22.25 -9.13 -21.56
C LYS A 306 -20.74 -8.96 -21.75
N LEU A 307 -20.08 -8.14 -20.93
CA LEU A 307 -18.63 -7.94 -21.00
C LEU A 307 -17.86 -9.24 -20.71
N THR A 308 -18.34 -10.03 -19.76
CA THR A 308 -17.76 -11.35 -19.43
C THR A 308 -17.88 -12.33 -20.60
N GLU A 309 -19.06 -12.38 -21.23
CA GLU A 309 -19.30 -13.21 -22.41
C GLU A 309 -18.46 -12.76 -23.61
N ASP A 310 -18.40 -11.46 -23.88
CA ASP A 310 -17.63 -10.90 -24.99
C ASP A 310 -16.13 -11.13 -24.79
N ARG A 311 -15.63 -11.02 -23.56
CA ARG A 311 -14.27 -11.43 -23.21
C ARG A 311 -14.05 -12.91 -23.48
N GLY A 312 -14.98 -13.77 -23.04
CA GLY A 312 -14.94 -15.20 -23.30
C GLY A 312 -14.89 -15.54 -24.78
N LYS A 313 -15.63 -14.82 -25.62
CA LYS A 313 -15.57 -14.93 -27.09
C LYS A 313 -14.20 -14.53 -27.63
N CYS A 314 -13.62 -13.43 -27.16
CA CYS A 314 -12.29 -12.98 -27.60
C CYS A 314 -11.22 -14.03 -27.24
N VAL A 315 -11.24 -14.58 -26.03
CA VAL A 315 -10.30 -15.64 -25.61
C VAL A 315 -10.48 -16.90 -26.47
N LYS A 316 -11.72 -17.32 -26.75
CA LYS A 316 -11.98 -18.43 -27.68
C LYS A 316 -11.47 -18.14 -29.09
N GLY A 317 -11.57 -16.90 -29.55
CA GLY A 317 -11.00 -16.44 -30.82
C GLY A 317 -9.48 -16.64 -30.85
N ILE A 318 -8.77 -16.18 -29.80
CA ILE A 318 -7.33 -16.39 -29.66
C ILE A 318 -7.01 -17.89 -29.70
N VAL A 319 -7.68 -18.71 -28.86
CA VAL A 319 -7.49 -20.17 -28.84
C VAL A 319 -7.64 -20.77 -30.23
N SER A 320 -8.67 -20.39 -30.98
CA SER A 320 -8.92 -20.90 -32.33
C SER A 320 -7.79 -20.52 -33.29
N SER A 321 -7.33 -19.26 -33.25
CA SER A 321 -6.23 -18.79 -34.10
C SER A 321 -4.91 -19.49 -33.80
N ILE A 322 -4.56 -19.67 -32.52
CA ILE A 322 -3.27 -20.28 -32.16
C ILE A 322 -3.28 -21.81 -32.21
N SER A 323 -4.45 -22.45 -32.14
CA SER A 323 -4.57 -23.91 -32.35
C SER A 323 -4.19 -24.29 -33.78
N ALA A 324 -4.38 -23.39 -34.74
CA ALA A 324 -3.92 -23.59 -36.12
C ALA A 324 -2.39 -23.51 -36.25
N ILE A 325 -1.73 -22.73 -35.39
CA ILE A 325 -0.27 -22.59 -35.35
C ILE A 325 0.36 -23.81 -34.64
N TYR A 326 -0.23 -24.22 -33.52
CA TYR A 326 0.27 -25.29 -32.64
C TYR A 326 -0.55 -26.57 -32.74
N SER A 327 -0.77 -27.04 -33.97
CA SER A 327 -1.58 -28.23 -34.25
C SER A 327 -1.00 -29.54 -33.66
N ASP A 328 0.28 -29.53 -33.32
CA ASP A 328 1.04 -30.64 -32.72
C ASP A 328 0.91 -30.71 -31.19
N ARG A 329 0.31 -29.72 -30.54
CA ARG A 329 0.24 -29.61 -29.07
C ARG A 329 -1.12 -30.01 -28.52
N GLU A 330 -1.12 -30.44 -27.25
CA GLU A 330 -2.36 -30.83 -26.59
C GLU A 330 -3.29 -29.63 -26.39
N PRO A 331 -4.60 -29.75 -26.67
CA PRO A 331 -5.55 -28.64 -26.55
C PRO A 331 -5.53 -27.90 -25.20
N PRO A 332 -5.36 -28.56 -24.03
CA PRO A 332 -5.27 -27.85 -22.75
C PRO A 332 -4.08 -26.89 -22.64
N GLN A 333 -2.95 -27.20 -23.28
CA GLN A 333 -1.74 -26.36 -23.24
C GLN A 333 -1.96 -25.07 -24.04
N VAL A 334 -2.56 -25.20 -25.22
CA VAL A 334 -2.90 -24.07 -26.10
C VAL A 334 -3.96 -23.17 -25.44
N VAL A 335 -4.99 -23.77 -24.82
CA VAL A 335 -6.01 -23.03 -24.06
C VAL A 335 -5.39 -22.27 -22.89
N LYS A 336 -4.43 -22.87 -22.17
CA LYS A 336 -3.72 -22.22 -21.08
C LYS A 336 -2.94 -20.99 -21.57
N LEU A 337 -2.15 -21.14 -22.64
CA LEU A 337 -1.38 -20.04 -23.23
C LEU A 337 -2.28 -18.85 -23.62
N ALA A 338 -3.40 -19.11 -24.31
CA ALA A 338 -4.36 -18.06 -24.69
C ALA A 338 -4.93 -17.33 -23.48
N ARG A 339 -5.28 -18.05 -22.41
CA ARG A 339 -5.77 -17.46 -21.16
C ARG A 339 -4.69 -16.63 -20.46
N ASP A 340 -3.46 -17.11 -20.42
CA ASP A 340 -2.35 -16.40 -19.77
C ASP A 340 -2.01 -15.11 -20.52
N VAL A 341 -2.04 -15.12 -21.86
CA VAL A 341 -1.93 -13.89 -22.68
C VAL A 341 -3.08 -12.94 -22.38
N ALA A 342 -4.33 -13.42 -22.41
CA ALA A 342 -5.50 -12.57 -22.21
C ALA A 342 -5.55 -11.92 -20.81
N ARG A 343 -5.11 -12.64 -19.77
CA ARG A 343 -5.01 -12.13 -18.39
C ARG A 343 -4.08 -10.94 -18.27
N LEU A 344 -3.03 -10.84 -19.09
CA LEU A 344 -2.15 -9.68 -19.07
C LEU A 344 -2.85 -8.38 -19.53
N PHE A 345 -4.05 -8.47 -20.11
CA PHE A 345 -4.88 -7.33 -20.49
C PHE A 345 -6.04 -7.09 -19.51
N GLU A 346 -6.08 -7.76 -18.34
CA GLU A 346 -7.04 -7.48 -17.27
C GLU A 346 -6.45 -6.44 -16.32
N ARG A 347 -7.03 -5.25 -16.30
CA ARG A 347 -6.71 -4.22 -15.30
C ARG A 347 -7.72 -4.18 -14.16
N ASP A 348 -8.98 -4.31 -14.50
CA ASP A 348 -10.11 -4.27 -13.58
C ASP A 348 -10.91 -5.58 -13.65
N ARG A 349 -11.90 -5.71 -12.77
CA ARG A 349 -12.80 -6.88 -12.70
C ARG A 349 -13.48 -7.20 -14.04
N PHE A 350 -13.77 -6.18 -14.86
CA PHE A 350 -14.38 -6.33 -16.17
C PHE A 350 -13.52 -5.66 -17.25
N ALA A 351 -13.47 -6.29 -18.43
CA ALA A 351 -12.68 -5.77 -19.54
C ALA A 351 -13.30 -4.48 -20.10
N THR A 352 -12.44 -3.50 -20.36
CA THR A 352 -12.81 -2.28 -21.09
C THR A 352 -13.03 -2.59 -22.58
N GLU A 353 -13.74 -1.72 -23.29
CA GLU A 353 -13.93 -1.86 -24.75
C GLU A 353 -12.60 -1.92 -25.49
N LYS A 354 -11.62 -1.11 -25.07
CA LYS A 354 -10.27 -1.12 -25.63
C LYS A 354 -9.57 -2.46 -25.42
N GLU A 355 -9.71 -3.08 -24.24
CA GLU A 355 -9.11 -4.38 -23.96
C GLU A 355 -9.77 -5.49 -24.79
N LEU A 356 -11.09 -5.46 -24.95
CA LEU A 356 -11.80 -6.39 -25.84
C LEU A 356 -11.32 -6.24 -27.28
N GLU A 357 -11.11 -5.01 -27.75
CA GLU A 357 -10.58 -4.74 -29.09
C GLU A 357 -9.12 -5.19 -29.25
N ASP A 358 -8.27 -4.93 -28.25
CA ASP A 358 -6.89 -5.43 -28.22
C ASP A 358 -6.86 -6.97 -28.31
N LEU A 359 -7.74 -7.68 -27.60
CA LEU A 359 -7.82 -9.15 -27.67
C LEU A 359 -8.28 -9.66 -29.04
N LYS A 360 -9.23 -8.99 -29.69
CA LYS A 360 -9.65 -9.33 -31.06
C LYS A 360 -8.49 -9.15 -32.04
N LYS A 361 -7.74 -8.04 -31.92
CA LYS A 361 -6.54 -7.82 -32.75
C LYS A 361 -5.49 -8.89 -32.51
N ILE A 362 -5.27 -9.33 -31.27
CA ILE A 362 -4.33 -10.43 -30.97
C ILE A 362 -4.76 -11.74 -31.65
N SER A 363 -6.07 -12.03 -31.67
CA SER A 363 -6.61 -13.20 -32.38
C SER A 363 -6.42 -13.07 -33.89
N ALA A 364 -6.62 -11.88 -34.46
CA ALA A 364 -6.45 -11.62 -35.90
C ALA A 364 -4.98 -11.70 -36.34
N ASP A 365 -4.07 -11.15 -35.55
CA ASP A 365 -2.63 -11.09 -35.82
C ASP A 365 -1.86 -12.27 -35.21
N ALA A 366 -2.52 -13.38 -34.88
CA ALA A 366 -1.92 -14.48 -34.14
C ALA A 366 -0.65 -15.03 -34.82
N SER A 367 -0.64 -15.14 -36.15
CA SER A 367 0.52 -15.60 -36.93
C SER A 367 1.74 -14.68 -36.87
N LEU A 368 1.54 -13.40 -36.52
CA LEU A 368 2.60 -12.40 -36.41
C LEU A 368 3.07 -12.22 -34.97
N LEU A 369 2.23 -12.56 -34.00
CA LEU A 369 2.47 -12.31 -32.58
C LEU A 369 3.00 -13.53 -31.84
N PHE A 370 2.56 -14.74 -32.23
CA PHE A 370 2.95 -15.98 -31.59
C PHE A 370 4.15 -16.59 -32.33
N PRO A 371 5.17 -17.09 -31.62
CA PRO A 371 6.32 -17.73 -32.25
C PRO A 371 5.91 -19.04 -32.93
N ALA A 372 6.74 -19.53 -33.86
CA ALA A 372 6.49 -20.81 -34.53
C ALA A 372 6.64 -22.00 -33.57
N GLU A 373 7.58 -21.93 -32.63
CA GLU A 373 7.81 -22.96 -31.61
C GLU A 373 7.02 -22.65 -30.33
N PHE A 374 6.16 -23.59 -29.92
CA PHE A 374 5.32 -23.43 -28.72
C PHE A 374 6.13 -23.19 -27.45
N ASP A 375 7.27 -23.86 -27.30
CA ASP A 375 8.11 -23.77 -26.09
C ASP A 375 8.78 -22.38 -25.95
N SER A 376 8.80 -21.60 -27.03
CA SER A 376 9.25 -20.19 -27.04
C SER A 376 8.12 -19.19 -26.77
N ALA A 377 6.87 -19.65 -26.62
CA ALA A 377 5.69 -18.80 -26.49
C ALA A 377 5.52 -18.27 -25.06
N ASP A 378 6.19 -17.16 -24.75
CA ASP A 378 6.02 -16.43 -23.48
C ASP A 378 4.91 -15.37 -23.55
N PRO A 379 3.89 -15.40 -22.67
CA PRO A 379 2.80 -14.43 -22.65
C PRO A 379 3.25 -12.96 -22.54
N LYS A 380 4.29 -12.68 -21.74
CA LYS A 380 4.77 -11.30 -21.54
C LYS A 380 5.46 -10.78 -22.79
N ALA A 381 6.25 -11.61 -23.46
CA ALA A 381 6.86 -11.30 -24.74
C ALA A 381 5.82 -11.02 -25.82
N ILE A 382 4.76 -11.84 -25.90
CA ILE A 382 3.63 -11.65 -26.83
C ILE A 382 2.95 -10.29 -26.58
N LYS A 383 2.63 -9.97 -25.33
CA LYS A 383 2.05 -8.66 -24.98
C LYS A 383 2.98 -7.50 -25.34
N LYS A 384 4.29 -7.64 -25.08
CA LYS A 384 5.29 -6.62 -25.41
C LYS A 384 5.33 -6.38 -26.93
N LEU A 385 5.36 -7.44 -27.72
CA LEU A 385 5.39 -7.37 -29.18
C LEU A 385 4.11 -6.72 -29.73
N PHE A 386 2.94 -7.11 -29.22
CA PHE A 386 1.66 -6.48 -29.56
C PHE A 386 1.71 -4.96 -29.33
N ARG A 387 2.18 -4.51 -28.15
CA ARG A 387 2.30 -3.08 -27.84
C ARG A 387 3.29 -2.35 -28.73
N GLN A 388 4.41 -2.96 -29.08
CA GLN A 388 5.38 -2.39 -30.03
C GLN A 388 4.75 -2.17 -31.41
N ARG A 389 3.94 -3.14 -31.89
CA ARG A 389 3.25 -3.04 -33.17
C ARG A 389 2.18 -1.94 -33.18
N GLU A 390 1.38 -1.83 -32.12
CA GLU A 390 0.39 -0.74 -31.99
C GLU A 390 1.06 0.64 -31.97
N LEU A 391 2.20 0.78 -31.29
CA LEU A 391 2.99 2.03 -31.29
C LEU A 391 3.55 2.36 -32.68
N ALA A 392 4.06 1.36 -33.40
CA ALA A 392 4.57 1.55 -34.75
C ALA A 392 3.46 1.95 -35.74
N ALA A 393 2.29 1.32 -35.65
CA ALA A 393 1.13 1.66 -36.48
C ALA A 393 0.64 3.09 -36.20
N ALA A 394 0.58 3.49 -34.92
CA ALA A 394 0.21 4.85 -34.54
C ALA A 394 1.22 5.90 -35.05
N ALA A 395 2.53 5.60 -35.01
CA ALA A 395 3.57 6.49 -35.52
C ALA A 395 3.48 6.67 -37.04
N GLN A 396 3.21 5.60 -37.80
CA GLN A 396 3.04 5.67 -39.25
C GLN A 396 1.83 6.53 -39.66
N LEU A 397 0.71 6.41 -38.94
CA LEU A 397 -0.48 7.24 -39.13
C LEU A 397 -0.24 8.73 -38.82
N ALA A 398 0.65 9.02 -37.87
CA ALA A 398 1.01 10.40 -37.52
C ALA A 398 1.98 11.05 -38.53
N THR A 399 2.85 10.26 -39.18
CA THR A 399 3.80 10.75 -40.20
C THR A 399 3.19 10.86 -41.61
N GLY A 400 2.00 10.29 -41.83
CA GLY A 400 1.29 10.31 -43.11
C GLY A 400 0.22 11.40 -43.24
N ARG A 401 0.22 12.40 -42.34
CA ARG A 401 -0.65 13.59 -42.39
C ARG A 401 0.12 14.86 -42.71
#